data_AF-A0AA35S420-F1
#
_entry.id   AF-A0AA35S420-F1
#
_cell.length_a   1.000
_cell.length_b   1.000
_cell.length_c   1.000
_cell.angle_alpha   90.00
_cell.angle_beta   90.00
_cell.angle_gamma   90.00
#
_symmetry.space_group_name_H-M   'P 1'
#
loop_
_entity.id
_entity.type
_entity.pdbx_description
1 polymer ?
#
loop_
_entity_poly.entity_id
_entity_poly.type
_entity_poly.pdbx_seq_one_letter_code
_entity_poly.pdbx_strand_id
1 'polypeptide(L)'
;WGRGGEGGGGRGWGSQADEGEDSITISVARSEVGRIIGRGGQRIRELEEKSGARIKVHRDDEGGGGGSDEALVEVTGDESARKTAQELIDDIISSQDFRGGGSRPRGGGGRSGGFGFGGGGGGRSGGFGSGFGRGGGGFSSGGGDGGGGGSGGFVKIDWGALNASRAQAEIEKWKGAPPINKMFYREDPEVAGLSSAQVEDIWLSMNDLKVTGLSGESRAIPNPVTTFQQAFSNYPEILDEITKAGFQKPTPIQCQSWPILLQGYDMVGIAQTGTGKTLAFLLPALIHIDGQEIPRGERGGPTVLVLSPTRELALQIEAESNKYSYKGIKCLCVYGGGDRRQQINQLRKGVEIIIATPGRLNDLLMNEILTVNTVTYLVLDEADRMLDMGFEPQIRKILLDIRPDRQTVMTSATWPPEVRRLTDSYMKNPYQVSVGSLDLRACTLVEQTVEFLDESRKKERTLEFIENMQEGEKVLIFTGRKVTADDVASDFTLRGLNVQSIHGDREQYDREQALDDFKTGIYRQSL
;
A
#
# COMPACT_ATOMS: atom_id res chain seq x y z
N TRP A 1 -26.92 15.97 64.61
CA TRP A 1 -26.37 17.30 64.28
C TRP A 1 -26.96 17.73 62.96
N GLY A 2 -28.09 18.42 63.01
CA GLY A 2 -28.75 18.99 61.85
C GLY A 2 -28.42 20.48 61.69
N ARG A 3 -28.55 20.94 60.43
CA ARG A 3 -28.94 22.28 59.93
C ARG A 3 -28.60 22.24 58.42
N GLY A 4 -29.57 22.27 57.51
CA GLY A 4 -30.38 23.43 57.13
C GLY A 4 -29.57 24.26 56.11
N GLY A 5 -29.90 24.44 54.84
CA GLY A 5 -31.22 24.74 54.25
C GLY A 5 -31.20 26.20 53.79
N GLU A 6 -31.72 26.47 52.58
CA GLU A 6 -31.80 27.76 51.84
C GLU A 6 -30.57 28.13 50.99
N GLY A 7 -30.66 28.57 49.73
CA GLY A 7 -31.80 28.90 48.89
C GLY A 7 -31.33 29.81 47.74
N GLY A 8 -31.83 29.57 46.53
CA GLY A 8 -32.08 30.55 45.46
C GLY A 8 -30.92 31.40 44.90
N GLY A 9 -30.63 31.22 43.61
CA GLY A 9 -29.85 32.20 42.84
C GLY A 9 -29.59 31.78 41.40
N GLY A 10 -30.62 31.90 40.55
CA GLY A 10 -30.45 31.79 39.10
C GLY A 10 -29.43 32.81 38.56
N ARG A 11 -28.54 32.33 37.70
CA ARG A 11 -27.72 33.15 36.78
C ARG A 11 -27.88 32.46 35.43
N GLY A 12 -28.72 32.95 34.53
CA GLY A 12 -28.57 34.27 33.92
C GLY A 12 -27.54 34.12 32.82
N TRP A 13 -27.95 33.55 31.68
CA TRP A 13 -27.16 33.50 30.46
C TRP A 13 -26.90 34.94 30.01
N GLY A 14 -25.68 35.41 30.26
CA GLY A 14 -25.21 36.68 29.75
C GLY A 14 -24.99 36.54 28.25
N SER A 15 -25.99 36.96 27.48
CA SER A 15 -25.85 37.34 26.07
C SER A 15 -24.79 38.44 26.01
N GLN A 16 -23.57 38.06 25.64
CA GLN A 16 -22.57 38.99 25.17
C GLN A 16 -22.88 39.18 23.69
N ALA A 17 -23.40 40.37 23.35
CA ALA A 17 -23.63 40.79 21.98
C ALA A 17 -22.26 40.84 21.28
N ASP A 18 -21.97 39.82 20.48
CA ASP A 18 -20.84 39.84 19.55
C ASP A 18 -21.27 40.64 18.31
N GLU A 19 -20.46 41.64 18.02
CA GLU A 19 -20.60 42.54 16.89
C GLU A 19 -20.44 41.73 15.58
N GLY A 20 -21.52 41.66 14.81
CA GLY A 20 -21.65 41.16 13.43
C GLY A 20 -20.47 40.40 12.84
N GLU A 21 -20.41 39.08 13.04
CA GLU A 21 -19.74 38.18 12.10
C GLU A 21 -20.51 38.20 10.78
N ASP A 22 -19.95 38.93 9.85
CA ASP A 22 -20.45 39.19 8.53
C ASP A 22 -20.56 37.84 7.76
N SER A 23 -21.77 37.30 7.55
CA SER A 23 -21.97 36.02 6.85
C SER A 23 -22.47 36.23 5.42
N ILE A 24 -22.12 35.30 4.52
CA ILE A 24 -22.70 35.22 3.16
C ILE A 24 -23.48 33.92 3.01
N THR A 25 -24.58 33.97 2.24
CA THR A 25 -25.39 32.79 1.95
C THR A 25 -25.31 32.47 0.46
N ILE A 26 -24.93 31.23 0.15
CA ILE A 26 -24.82 30.70 -1.21
C ILE A 26 -25.98 29.73 -1.45
N SER A 27 -26.71 29.92 -2.54
CA SER A 27 -27.75 28.97 -2.95
C SER A 27 -27.16 27.89 -3.85
N VAL A 28 -27.36 26.63 -3.49
CA VAL A 28 -26.78 25.48 -4.20
C VAL A 28 -27.86 24.46 -4.49
N ALA A 29 -27.87 23.86 -5.69
CA ALA A 29 -28.79 22.77 -6.02
C ALA A 29 -28.66 21.61 -5.02
N ARG A 30 -29.78 21.03 -4.58
CA ARG A 30 -29.79 19.95 -3.58
C ARG A 30 -28.98 18.72 -4.00
N SER A 31 -28.83 18.48 -5.30
CA SER A 31 -27.98 17.40 -5.85
C SER A 31 -26.50 17.59 -5.53
N GLU A 32 -26.04 18.84 -5.40
CA GLU A 32 -24.62 19.17 -5.21
C GLU A 32 -24.21 19.26 -3.73
N VAL A 33 -25.18 19.34 -2.81
CA VAL A 33 -24.94 19.39 -1.35
C VAL A 33 -24.08 18.20 -0.88
N GLY A 34 -24.31 17.01 -1.45
CA GLY A 34 -23.52 15.83 -1.13
C GLY A 34 -22.03 15.95 -1.51
N ARG A 35 -21.72 16.73 -2.55
CA ARG A 35 -20.34 17.01 -2.99
C ARG A 35 -19.65 18.03 -2.11
N ILE A 36 -20.39 19.02 -1.60
CA ILE A 36 -19.87 20.01 -0.64
C ILE A 36 -19.57 19.34 0.72
N ILE A 37 -20.49 18.51 1.22
CA ILE A 37 -20.31 17.84 2.53
C ILE A 37 -19.24 16.73 2.45
N GLY A 38 -19.27 15.93 1.38
CA GLY A 38 -18.44 14.74 1.24
C GLY A 38 -18.84 13.59 2.17
N ARG A 39 -18.27 12.40 1.97
CA ARG A 39 -18.54 11.24 2.84
C ARG A 39 -18.09 11.53 4.27
N GLY A 40 -19.01 11.40 5.23
CA GLY A 40 -18.72 11.63 6.65
C GLY A 40 -18.35 13.08 7.02
N GLY A 41 -18.63 14.06 6.16
CA GLY A 41 -18.27 15.47 6.41
C GLY A 41 -16.80 15.80 6.17
N GLN A 42 -16.03 14.93 5.51
CA GLN A 42 -14.60 15.17 5.26
C GLN A 42 -14.35 16.39 4.36
N ARG A 43 -15.21 16.62 3.36
CA ARG A 43 -14.98 17.65 2.34
C ARG A 43 -15.35 19.04 2.85
N ILE A 44 -16.41 19.16 3.65
CA ILE A 44 -16.73 20.43 4.32
C ILE A 44 -15.65 20.84 5.31
N ARG A 45 -15.06 19.89 6.06
CA ARG A 45 -13.92 20.16 6.95
C ARG A 45 -12.68 20.63 6.19
N GLU A 46 -12.40 20.02 5.04
CA GLU A 46 -11.29 20.43 4.16
C GLU A 46 -11.53 21.83 3.57
N LEU A 47 -12.77 22.17 3.22
CA LEU A 47 -13.14 23.51 2.77
C LEU A 47 -12.96 24.56 3.88
N GLU A 48 -13.40 24.26 5.11
CA GLU A 48 -13.20 25.13 6.27
C GLU A 48 -11.71 25.31 6.60
N GLU A 49 -10.91 24.25 6.54
CA GLU A 49 -9.45 24.31 6.78
C GLU A 49 -8.71 25.14 5.73
N LYS A 50 -9.08 25.01 4.45
CA LYS A 50 -8.43 25.75 3.35
C LYS A 50 -8.87 27.20 3.24
N SER A 51 -10.14 27.48 3.54
CA SER A 51 -10.67 28.84 3.46
C SER A 51 -10.48 29.65 4.74
N GLY A 52 -10.34 28.99 5.89
CA GLY A 52 -10.40 29.64 7.20
C GLY A 52 -11.80 30.12 7.58
N ALA A 53 -12.82 29.86 6.75
CA ALA A 53 -14.22 30.19 7.02
C ALA A 53 -14.95 29.01 7.68
N ARG A 54 -16.01 29.30 8.43
CA ARG A 54 -16.97 28.30 8.92
C ARG A 54 -18.08 28.13 7.89
N ILE A 55 -18.44 26.89 7.56
CA ILE A 55 -19.42 26.57 6.52
C ILE A 55 -20.55 25.73 7.11
N LYS A 56 -21.78 26.24 7.03
CA LYS A 56 -22.98 25.57 7.54
C LYS A 56 -23.98 25.35 6.41
N VAL A 57 -24.35 24.09 6.18
CA VAL A 57 -25.38 23.74 5.20
C VAL A 57 -26.72 23.59 5.93
N HIS A 58 -27.69 24.41 5.59
CA HIS A 58 -29.04 24.32 6.12
C HIS A 58 -29.85 23.30 5.33
N ARG A 59 -30.40 22.29 6.02
CA ARG A 59 -31.37 21.35 5.46
C ARG A 59 -32.74 21.82 5.92
N ASP A 60 -33.58 22.26 5.00
CA ASP A 60 -34.93 22.72 5.33
C ASP A 60 -35.77 21.55 5.86
N ASP A 61 -35.77 21.36 7.17
CA ASP A 61 -36.78 20.58 7.88
C ASP A 61 -37.37 21.49 8.96
N GLU A 62 -38.15 22.50 8.56
CA GLU A 62 -39.19 23.12 9.39
C GLU A 62 -40.02 24.14 8.57
N GLY A 63 -41.22 23.71 8.13
CA GLY A 63 -42.32 24.64 7.79
C GLY A 63 -42.69 24.81 6.32
N GLY A 64 -43.56 23.92 5.81
CA GLY A 64 -44.69 24.27 4.94
C GLY A 64 -44.44 24.95 3.58
N GLY A 65 -44.50 24.14 2.52
CA GLY A 65 -45.16 24.52 1.25
C GLY A 65 -44.35 25.38 0.27
N GLY A 66 -43.63 24.71 -0.64
CA GLY A 66 -43.05 25.31 -1.84
C GLY A 66 -41.67 24.76 -2.13
N GLY A 67 -41.56 23.83 -3.08
CA GLY A 67 -40.30 23.19 -3.44
C GLY A 67 -39.36 24.13 -4.19
N SER A 68 -38.41 24.73 -3.49
CA SER A 68 -37.15 25.18 -4.09
C SER A 68 -36.19 23.98 -4.14
N ASP A 69 -35.64 23.69 -5.33
CA ASP A 69 -34.64 22.62 -5.55
C ASP A 69 -33.23 23.02 -5.07
N GLU A 70 -33.18 24.00 -4.18
CA GLU A 70 -31.99 24.67 -3.69
C GLU A 70 -31.85 24.46 -2.17
N ALA A 71 -30.61 24.44 -1.71
CA ALA A 71 -30.22 24.40 -0.31
C ALA A 71 -29.30 25.59 -0.02
N LEU A 72 -29.42 26.15 1.17
CA LEU A 72 -28.65 27.32 1.57
C LEU A 72 -27.37 26.90 2.31
N VAL A 73 -26.23 27.39 1.82
CA VAL A 73 -24.92 27.22 2.44
C VAL A 73 -24.50 28.58 3.00
N GLU A 74 -24.44 28.67 4.33
CA GLU A 74 -23.99 29.85 5.05
C GLU A 74 -22.48 29.75 5.28
N VAL A 75 -21.75 30.81 4.94
CA VAL A 75 -20.29 30.92 5.12
C VAL A 75 -20.00 32.12 6.01
N THR A 76 -19.32 31.87 7.12
CA THR A 76 -19.01 32.88 8.15
C THR A 76 -17.49 33.02 8.28
N GLY A 77 -16.98 34.25 8.24
CA GLY A 77 -15.54 34.53 8.34
C GLY A 77 -15.21 35.94 7.85
N ASP A 78 -13.92 36.29 7.82
CA ASP A 78 -13.48 37.56 7.24
C ASP A 78 -13.73 37.60 5.71
N GLU A 79 -13.63 38.79 5.10
CA GLU A 79 -13.90 38.98 3.66
C GLU A 79 -13.02 38.08 2.77
N SER A 80 -11.78 37.83 3.16
CA SER A 80 -10.86 36.97 2.41
C SER A 80 -11.28 35.50 2.50
N ALA A 81 -11.58 35.02 3.71
CA ALA A 81 -12.00 33.66 3.99
C ALA A 81 -13.33 33.32 3.31
N ARG A 82 -14.29 34.24 3.35
CA ARG A 82 -15.59 34.09 2.65
C ARG A 82 -15.40 33.96 1.14
N LYS A 83 -14.55 34.81 0.55
CA LYS A 83 -14.26 34.76 -0.89
C LYS A 83 -13.56 33.45 -1.29
N THR A 84 -12.57 33.01 -0.52
CA THR A 84 -11.88 31.73 -0.77
C THR A 84 -12.82 30.53 -0.61
N ALA A 85 -13.69 30.53 0.40
CA ALA A 85 -14.70 29.48 0.58
C ALA A 85 -15.69 29.44 -0.59
N GLN A 86 -16.15 30.59 -1.06
CA GLN A 86 -17.06 30.68 -2.21
C GLN A 86 -16.40 30.14 -3.49
N GLU A 87 -15.16 30.54 -3.81
CA GLU A 87 -14.42 30.04 -4.98
C GLU A 87 -14.22 28.52 -4.94
N LEU A 88 -13.92 27.96 -3.75
CA LEU A 88 -13.76 26.51 -3.58
C LEU A 88 -15.08 25.74 -3.71
N ILE A 89 -16.20 26.31 -3.25
CA ILE A 89 -17.53 25.72 -3.41
C ILE A 89 -17.94 25.73 -4.89
N ASP A 90 -17.70 26.84 -5.60
CA ASP A 90 -18.02 26.98 -7.02
C ASP A 90 -17.17 26.04 -7.90
N ASP A 91 -15.89 25.82 -7.57
CA ASP A 91 -15.03 24.84 -8.26
C ASP A 91 -15.56 23.41 -8.07
N ILE A 92 -16.06 23.07 -6.87
CA ILE A 92 -16.69 21.77 -6.61
C ILE A 92 -17.94 21.57 -7.46
N ILE A 93 -18.80 22.59 -7.54
CA ILE A 93 -20.05 22.54 -8.30
C ILE A 93 -19.76 22.48 -9.81
N SER A 94 -18.76 23.21 -10.30
CA SER A 94 -18.41 23.28 -11.73
C SER A 94 -17.57 22.10 -12.24
N SER A 95 -16.96 21.30 -11.34
CA SER A 95 -16.13 20.15 -11.70
C SER A 95 -16.92 18.90 -12.16
N GLN A 96 -17.49 18.96 -13.37
CA GLN A 96 -17.72 17.89 -14.39
C GLN A 96 -19.12 17.90 -15.05
N ASP A 97 -19.18 18.51 -16.24
CA ASP A 97 -20.13 18.21 -17.33
C ASP A 97 -19.51 17.29 -18.42
N PHE A 98 -18.43 16.56 -18.12
CA PHE A 98 -17.79 15.65 -19.07
C PHE A 98 -17.58 14.25 -18.50
N ARG A 99 -18.65 13.43 -18.55
CA ARG A 99 -18.64 12.03 -19.00
C ARG A 99 -20.07 11.52 -19.17
N GLY A 100 -20.39 11.18 -20.42
CA GLY A 100 -21.73 10.85 -20.91
C GLY A 100 -22.46 9.76 -20.16
N GLY A 101 -23.74 10.06 -19.89
CA GLY A 101 -24.73 9.12 -19.42
C GLY A 101 -25.00 8.02 -20.46
N GLY A 102 -24.70 6.79 -20.07
CA GLY A 102 -25.33 5.61 -20.66
C GLY A 102 -26.78 5.56 -20.19
N SER A 103 -27.69 6.06 -21.03
CA SER A 103 -29.13 5.95 -20.85
C SER A 103 -29.55 4.48 -20.75
N ARG A 104 -30.04 4.05 -19.58
CA ARG A 104 -30.91 2.88 -19.44
C ARG A 104 -32.36 3.37 -19.46
N PRO A 105 -33.16 3.11 -20.51
CA PRO A 105 -34.58 3.37 -20.46
C PRO A 105 -35.29 2.26 -19.68
N ARG A 106 -36.19 2.63 -18.79
CA ARG A 106 -37.13 1.75 -18.13
C ARG A 106 -38.53 2.00 -18.71
N GLY A 107 -39.20 0.92 -19.12
CA GLY A 107 -40.59 0.88 -19.60
C GLY A 107 -40.65 -0.06 -20.79
N GLY A 108 -41.55 -1.04 -20.92
CA GLY A 108 -42.77 -1.44 -20.25
C GLY A 108 -43.47 -2.37 -21.26
N GLY A 109 -44.12 -3.44 -20.78
CA GLY A 109 -44.67 -4.59 -21.51
C GLY A 109 -45.19 -4.43 -22.96
N GLY A 110 -45.09 -5.52 -23.74
CA GLY A 110 -45.81 -5.66 -25.00
C GLY A 110 -45.40 -6.88 -25.84
N ARG A 111 -46.37 -7.75 -26.11
CA ARG A 111 -46.32 -9.07 -26.77
C ARG A 111 -45.80 -9.13 -28.22
N SER A 112 -45.43 -10.37 -28.57
CA SER A 112 -45.62 -11.12 -29.85
C SER A 112 -44.71 -10.88 -31.06
N GLY A 113 -44.02 -11.97 -31.45
CA GLY A 113 -44.16 -12.57 -32.78
C GLY A 113 -43.05 -12.32 -33.80
N GLY A 114 -42.49 -13.41 -34.34
CA GLY A 114 -42.20 -13.50 -35.78
C GLY A 114 -40.74 -13.44 -36.24
N PHE A 115 -40.24 -14.62 -36.59
CA PHE A 115 -39.20 -15.00 -37.57
C PHE A 115 -38.66 -13.96 -38.59
N GLY A 116 -37.37 -14.09 -38.95
CA GLY A 116 -36.88 -13.62 -40.26
C GLY A 116 -35.35 -13.58 -40.42
N PHE A 117 -34.81 -14.54 -41.16
CA PHE A 117 -33.44 -14.55 -41.72
C PHE A 117 -33.23 -13.43 -42.76
N GLY A 118 -31.98 -13.00 -42.98
CA GLY A 118 -31.60 -12.27 -44.20
C GLY A 118 -30.30 -11.48 -44.05
N GLY A 119 -29.26 -11.86 -44.80
CA GLY A 119 -27.90 -11.34 -44.64
C GLY A 119 -27.45 -10.29 -45.65
N GLY A 120 -26.13 -10.11 -45.70
CA GLY A 120 -25.40 -9.64 -46.89
C GLY A 120 -24.74 -8.26 -46.81
N GLY A 121 -23.41 -8.25 -46.64
CA GLY A 121 -22.52 -7.74 -47.69
C GLY A 121 -21.80 -6.39 -47.52
N GLY A 122 -20.49 -6.48 -47.23
CA GLY A 122 -19.40 -5.62 -47.76
C GLY A 122 -19.19 -4.25 -47.09
N GLY A 123 -17.98 -3.75 -46.79
CA GLY A 123 -16.61 -4.15 -47.07
C GLY A 123 -15.72 -2.88 -47.12
N ARG A 124 -14.40 -3.05 -46.87
CA ARG A 124 -13.26 -2.08 -46.97
C ARG A 124 -12.94 -1.34 -45.65
N SER A 125 -11.85 -1.61 -44.93
CA SER A 125 -10.38 -1.68 -45.19
C SER A 125 -9.68 -0.42 -44.66
N GLY A 126 -8.65 -0.60 -43.83
CA GLY A 126 -7.66 0.43 -43.52
C GLY A 126 -7.05 0.27 -42.14
N GLY A 127 -5.86 -0.32 -42.07
CA GLY A 127 -5.04 -0.39 -40.87
C GLY A 127 -4.16 0.86 -40.67
N PHE A 128 -3.07 0.65 -39.92
CA PHE A 128 -2.02 1.59 -39.47
C PHE A 128 -2.41 2.40 -38.22
N GLY A 129 -1.62 2.48 -37.14
CA GLY A 129 -0.19 2.27 -37.00
C GLY A 129 0.42 3.53 -36.35
N SER A 130 0.91 3.38 -35.12
CA SER A 130 1.99 4.13 -34.44
C SER A 130 2.20 5.64 -34.67
N GLY A 131 2.31 6.36 -33.54
CA GLY A 131 3.34 7.40 -33.36
C GLY A 131 2.83 8.85 -33.35
N PHE A 132 3.09 9.57 -32.26
CA PHE A 132 3.14 11.03 -32.30
C PHE A 132 4.33 11.55 -31.50
N GLY A 133 5.42 11.77 -32.24
CA GLY A 133 6.39 12.81 -31.96
C GLY A 133 6.01 14.10 -32.72
N ARG A 134 6.30 15.23 -32.06
CA ARG A 134 6.59 16.60 -32.53
C ARG A 134 6.11 17.11 -33.91
N GLY A 135 5.54 18.32 -33.87
CA GLY A 135 5.42 19.30 -34.98
C GLY A 135 3.95 19.66 -35.19
N GLY A 136 3.45 20.87 -34.89
CA GLY A 136 3.91 22.14 -35.42
C GLY A 136 2.98 22.53 -36.58
N GLY A 137 1.95 23.35 -36.32
CA GLY A 137 1.02 23.82 -37.36
C GLY A 137 -0.19 24.51 -36.76
N GLY A 138 -0.27 25.82 -36.93
CA GLY A 138 -1.21 26.72 -36.27
C GLY A 138 -2.65 26.59 -36.74
N PHE A 139 -3.55 27.01 -35.86
CA PHE A 139 -4.93 27.29 -36.18
C PHE A 139 -5.15 28.79 -36.03
N SER A 140 -5.40 29.42 -37.17
CA SER A 140 -5.83 30.81 -37.30
C SER A 140 -7.17 30.97 -36.58
N SER A 141 -7.21 31.82 -35.56
CA SER A 141 -8.45 32.21 -34.90
C SER A 141 -9.17 33.22 -35.79
N GLY A 142 -10.36 32.85 -36.25
CA GLY A 142 -11.31 33.78 -36.83
C GLY A 142 -11.65 34.87 -35.80
N GLY A 143 -11.65 36.12 -36.26
CA GLY A 143 -11.94 37.29 -35.46
C GLY A 143 -13.41 37.34 -35.04
N GLY A 144 -13.61 37.69 -33.78
CA GLY A 144 -14.86 38.17 -33.22
C GLY A 144 -14.50 39.21 -32.17
N ASP A 145 -14.57 40.48 -32.55
CA ASP A 145 -14.45 41.63 -31.65
C ASP A 145 -15.59 41.60 -30.63
N GLY A 146 -15.23 41.69 -29.35
CA GLY A 146 -16.14 41.81 -28.23
C GLY A 146 -15.37 42.20 -26.98
N GLY A 147 -15.15 43.51 -26.80
CA GLY A 147 -14.36 44.06 -25.69
C GLY A 147 -14.98 43.84 -24.31
N GLY A 148 -14.11 43.75 -23.31
CA GLY A 148 -14.47 43.76 -21.89
C GLY A 148 -13.25 43.44 -21.02
N GLY A 149 -12.74 44.42 -20.29
CA GLY A 149 -11.52 44.31 -19.49
C GLY A 149 -11.64 43.39 -18.26
N GLY A 150 -10.49 42.86 -17.85
CA GLY A 150 -10.35 42.05 -16.63
C GLY A 150 -8.97 41.39 -16.55
N SER A 151 -7.98 42.12 -16.05
CA SER A 151 -6.64 41.62 -15.75
C SER A 151 -6.70 40.61 -14.60
N GLY A 152 -6.86 39.33 -14.92
CA GLY A 152 -6.71 38.19 -14.02
C GLY A 152 -6.07 37.04 -14.80
N GLY A 153 -4.77 37.15 -15.08
CA GLY A 153 -4.06 36.15 -15.89
C GLY A 153 -4.02 34.79 -15.18
N PHE A 154 -4.73 33.81 -15.72
CA PHE A 154 -4.50 32.41 -15.40
C PHE A 154 -3.05 32.06 -15.78
N VAL A 155 -2.21 31.77 -14.78
CA VAL A 155 -0.86 31.25 -15.01
C VAL A 155 -1.01 29.85 -15.57
N LYS A 156 -0.79 29.70 -16.88
CA LYS A 156 -0.74 28.39 -17.54
C LYS A 156 0.49 27.65 -17.03
N ILE A 157 0.32 26.72 -16.10
CA ILE A 157 1.41 25.87 -15.59
C ILE A 157 1.90 25.00 -16.75
N ASP A 158 3.13 25.24 -17.18
CA ASP A 158 3.81 24.37 -18.15
C ASP A 158 4.31 23.10 -17.43
N TRP A 159 3.45 22.10 -17.41
CA TRP A 159 3.76 20.78 -16.85
C TRP A 159 4.95 20.10 -17.54
N GLY A 160 5.21 20.41 -18.83
CA GLY A 160 6.35 19.87 -19.57
C GLY A 160 7.66 20.44 -19.03
N ALA A 161 7.72 21.77 -18.86
CA ALA A 161 8.87 22.43 -18.25
C ALA A 161 9.08 22.01 -16.79
N LEU A 162 8.01 21.85 -16.01
CA LEU A 162 8.08 21.41 -14.62
C LEU A 162 8.62 19.97 -14.48
N ASN A 163 8.16 19.06 -15.35
CA ASN A 163 8.63 17.67 -15.37
C ASN A 163 10.09 17.57 -15.85
N ALA A 164 10.49 18.36 -16.84
CA ALA A 164 11.87 18.41 -17.31
C ALA A 164 12.81 18.96 -16.22
N SER A 165 12.39 20.02 -15.52
CA SER A 165 13.12 20.58 -14.38
C SER A 165 13.28 19.55 -13.25
N ARG A 166 12.22 18.77 -12.96
CA ARG A 166 12.28 17.67 -12.00
C ARG A 166 13.28 16.59 -12.39
N ALA A 167 13.26 16.13 -13.64
CA ALA A 167 14.19 15.11 -14.13
C ALA A 167 15.65 15.60 -14.05
N GLN A 168 15.88 16.86 -14.38
CA GLN A 168 17.20 17.49 -14.25
C GLN A 168 17.65 17.58 -12.79
N ALA A 169 16.76 18.01 -11.88
CA ALA A 169 17.04 18.07 -10.45
C ALA A 169 17.34 16.68 -9.85
N GLU A 170 16.69 15.63 -10.34
CA GLU A 170 16.95 14.25 -9.93
C GLU A 170 18.32 13.77 -10.41
N ILE A 171 18.69 14.06 -11.67
CA ILE A 171 20.02 13.78 -12.19
C ILE A 171 21.08 14.51 -11.37
N GLU A 172 20.86 15.78 -11.04
CA GLU A 172 21.78 16.59 -10.23
C GLU A 172 21.89 16.06 -8.79
N LYS A 173 20.78 15.66 -8.16
CA LYS A 173 20.75 15.05 -6.82
C LYS A 173 21.66 13.81 -6.75
N TRP A 174 21.71 13.00 -7.81
CA TRP A 174 22.42 11.71 -7.82
C TRP A 174 23.72 11.69 -8.64
N LYS A 175 24.13 12.82 -9.23
CA LYS A 175 25.32 12.91 -10.11
C LYS A 175 26.62 12.46 -9.44
N GLY A 176 26.74 12.64 -8.12
CA GLY A 176 27.90 12.24 -7.32
C GLY A 176 27.74 10.92 -6.57
N ALA A 177 26.66 10.17 -6.82
CA ALA A 177 26.44 8.91 -6.11
C ALA A 177 27.50 7.86 -6.52
N PRO A 178 28.07 7.12 -5.56
CA PRO A 178 29.08 6.11 -5.85
C PRO A 178 28.48 4.97 -6.68
N PRO A 179 29.26 4.29 -7.55
CA PRO A 179 28.75 3.17 -8.32
C PRO A 179 28.25 2.04 -7.40
N ILE A 180 27.26 1.29 -7.87
CA ILE A 180 26.71 0.12 -7.17
C ILE A 180 27.26 -1.12 -7.86
N ASN A 181 27.91 -1.99 -7.10
CA ASN A 181 28.17 -3.34 -7.59
C ASN A 181 26.88 -4.15 -7.45
N LYS A 182 26.42 -4.77 -8.55
CA LYS A 182 25.18 -5.55 -8.56
C LYS A 182 25.38 -7.01 -8.99
N MET A 183 26.52 -7.35 -9.58
CA MET A 183 26.75 -8.67 -10.17
C MET A 183 27.58 -9.52 -9.22
N PHE A 184 26.89 -10.35 -8.45
CA PHE A 184 27.44 -11.26 -7.45
C PHE A 184 27.25 -12.73 -7.79
N TYR A 185 26.44 -12.99 -8.83
CA TYR A 185 26.12 -14.34 -9.28
C TYR A 185 27.27 -14.94 -10.07
N ARG A 186 27.66 -16.14 -9.69
CA ARG A 186 28.53 -17.01 -10.49
C ARG A 186 27.73 -18.26 -10.76
N GLU A 187 27.35 -18.44 -12.01
CA GLU A 187 26.53 -19.58 -12.41
C GLU A 187 27.29 -20.89 -12.19
N ASP A 188 26.61 -21.86 -11.59
CA ASP A 188 27.15 -23.20 -11.40
C ASP A 188 27.24 -23.93 -12.75
N PRO A 189 28.30 -24.70 -13.03
CA PRO A 189 28.45 -25.41 -14.30
C PRO A 189 27.28 -26.35 -14.64
N GLU A 190 26.65 -26.98 -13.64
CA GLU A 190 25.49 -27.84 -13.86
C GLU A 190 24.26 -27.03 -14.28
N VAL A 191 24.08 -25.85 -13.67
CA VAL A 191 22.99 -24.92 -13.96
C VAL A 191 23.18 -24.28 -15.34
N ALA A 192 24.41 -23.90 -15.70
CA ALA A 192 24.75 -23.38 -17.02
C ALA A 192 24.54 -24.41 -18.13
N GLY A 193 24.70 -25.70 -17.82
CA GLY A 193 24.50 -26.81 -18.76
C GLY A 193 23.05 -27.21 -19.01
N LEU A 194 22.07 -26.61 -18.32
CA LEU A 194 20.66 -26.93 -18.48
C LEU A 194 20.14 -26.47 -19.85
N SER A 195 19.52 -27.41 -20.57
CA SER A 195 18.75 -27.10 -21.78
C SER A 195 17.40 -26.45 -21.44
N SER A 196 16.81 -25.73 -22.38
CA SER A 196 15.50 -25.07 -22.18
C SER A 196 14.41 -26.06 -21.75
N ALA A 197 14.41 -27.28 -22.30
CA ALA A 197 13.45 -28.32 -21.91
C ALA A 197 13.64 -28.75 -20.44
N GLN A 198 14.89 -28.91 -19.98
CA GLN A 198 15.15 -29.24 -18.58
C GLN A 198 14.75 -28.11 -17.63
N VAL A 199 14.96 -26.85 -18.04
CA VAL A 199 14.50 -25.68 -17.27
C VAL A 199 12.98 -25.66 -17.16
N GLU A 200 12.26 -25.92 -18.26
CA GLU A 200 10.80 -26.04 -18.27
C GLU A 200 10.32 -27.18 -17.35
N ASP A 201 10.95 -28.35 -17.40
CA ASP A 201 10.64 -29.48 -16.52
C ASP A 201 10.87 -29.12 -15.03
N ILE A 202 11.96 -28.41 -14.73
CA ILE A 202 12.24 -27.92 -13.38
C ILE A 202 11.13 -26.98 -12.92
N TRP A 203 10.75 -25.99 -13.74
CA TRP A 203 9.69 -25.05 -13.43
C TRP A 203 8.34 -25.74 -13.19
N LEU A 204 7.99 -26.72 -14.02
CA LEU A 204 6.78 -27.54 -13.84
C LEU A 204 6.80 -28.29 -12.51
N SER A 205 7.93 -28.90 -12.15
CA SER A 205 8.10 -29.61 -10.87
C SER A 205 8.06 -28.69 -9.65
N MET A 206 8.40 -27.40 -9.83
CA MET A 206 8.43 -26.36 -8.82
C MET A 206 7.07 -25.66 -8.65
N ASN A 207 5.99 -26.45 -8.67
CA ASN A 207 4.60 -25.99 -8.54
C ASN A 207 4.19 -25.02 -9.66
N ASP A 208 4.39 -25.42 -10.92
CA ASP A 208 4.05 -24.62 -12.11
C ASP A 208 4.64 -23.21 -12.06
N LEU A 209 5.94 -23.13 -11.76
CA LEU A 209 6.67 -21.86 -11.68
C LEU A 209 6.70 -21.20 -13.07
N LYS A 210 6.45 -19.90 -13.13
CA LYS A 210 6.48 -19.10 -14.36
C LYS A 210 7.38 -17.91 -14.19
N VAL A 211 8.23 -17.68 -15.20
CA VAL A 211 9.14 -16.53 -15.23
C VAL A 211 8.92 -15.74 -16.50
N THR A 212 8.72 -14.43 -16.37
CA THR A 212 8.56 -13.53 -17.49
C THR A 212 9.40 -12.26 -17.28
N GLY A 213 9.96 -11.70 -18.35
CA GLY A 213 10.49 -10.34 -18.33
C GLY A 213 9.33 -9.36 -18.50
N LEU A 214 9.21 -8.34 -17.64
CA LEU A 214 8.13 -7.35 -17.73
C LEU A 214 8.47 -6.16 -18.63
N SER A 215 9.76 -5.90 -18.86
CA SER A 215 10.17 -5.04 -19.96
C SER A 215 9.95 -5.76 -21.27
N GLY A 216 9.38 -5.10 -22.28
CA GLY A 216 9.28 -5.63 -23.65
C GLY A 216 10.63 -5.90 -24.34
N GLU A 217 11.74 -5.80 -23.61
CA GLU A 217 13.07 -6.22 -24.00
C GLU A 217 13.21 -7.75 -23.88
N SER A 218 13.57 -8.41 -24.97
CA SER A 218 13.86 -9.85 -24.94
C SER A 218 15.20 -10.06 -24.23
N ARG A 219 15.14 -10.60 -23.01
CA ARG A 219 16.32 -10.91 -22.21
C ARG A 219 16.27 -12.34 -21.69
N ALA A 220 17.40 -13.04 -21.79
CA ALA A 220 17.53 -14.41 -21.31
C ALA A 220 17.17 -14.49 -19.82
N ILE A 221 16.30 -15.43 -19.48
CA ILE A 221 15.94 -15.72 -18.09
C ILE A 221 17.08 -16.58 -17.50
N PRO A 222 17.64 -16.21 -16.34
CA PRO A 222 18.64 -17.04 -15.67
C PRO A 222 18.09 -18.42 -15.32
N ASN A 223 18.90 -19.46 -15.53
CA ASN A 223 18.51 -20.83 -15.19
C ASN A 223 18.27 -20.96 -13.67
N PRO A 224 17.23 -21.72 -13.24
CA PRO A 224 16.94 -21.92 -11.83
C PRO A 224 18.01 -22.78 -11.16
N VAL A 225 18.37 -22.45 -9.92
CA VAL A 225 19.15 -23.34 -9.06
C VAL A 225 18.22 -24.34 -8.36
N THR A 226 18.73 -25.52 -8.01
CA THR A 226 17.96 -26.58 -7.34
C THR A 226 18.51 -26.93 -5.96
N THR A 227 19.74 -26.51 -5.66
CA THR A 227 20.42 -26.70 -4.37
C THR A 227 20.97 -25.38 -3.84
N PHE A 228 21.25 -25.29 -2.54
CA PHE A 228 21.87 -24.10 -1.95
C PHE A 228 23.30 -23.88 -2.46
N GLN A 229 24.04 -24.96 -2.70
CA GLN A 229 25.42 -24.92 -3.19
C GLN A 229 25.51 -24.28 -4.58
N GLN A 230 24.58 -24.60 -5.48
CA GLN A 230 24.52 -24.00 -6.81
C GLN A 230 24.34 -22.48 -6.77
N ALA A 231 23.66 -21.94 -5.73
CA ALA A 231 23.47 -20.49 -5.57
C ALA A 231 24.58 -19.80 -4.77
N PHE A 232 25.14 -20.48 -3.76
CA PHE A 232 25.96 -19.85 -2.72
C PHE A 232 27.33 -20.49 -2.50
N SER A 233 27.86 -21.27 -3.44
CA SER A 233 29.18 -21.93 -3.34
C SER A 233 30.34 -20.97 -3.00
N ASN A 234 30.27 -19.72 -3.45
CA ASN A 234 31.28 -18.70 -3.14
C ASN A 234 31.08 -18.02 -1.77
N TYR A 235 30.03 -18.37 -1.04
CA TYR A 235 29.63 -17.74 0.22
C TYR A 235 29.46 -18.80 1.32
N PRO A 236 30.57 -19.44 1.78
CA PRO A 236 30.52 -20.55 2.75
C PRO A 236 29.82 -20.16 4.06
N GLU A 237 30.03 -18.95 4.58
CA GLU A 237 29.35 -18.48 5.81
C GLU A 237 27.81 -18.48 5.66
N ILE A 238 27.29 -18.20 4.45
CA ILE A 238 25.84 -18.25 4.20
C ILE A 238 25.36 -19.70 4.17
N LEU A 239 26.12 -20.61 3.54
CA LEU A 239 25.80 -22.03 3.52
C LEU A 239 25.82 -22.65 4.91
N ASP A 240 26.74 -22.23 5.78
CA ASP A 240 26.83 -22.66 7.17
C ASP A 240 25.57 -22.23 7.96
N GLU A 241 25.14 -20.98 7.82
CA GLU A 241 23.92 -20.50 8.49
C GLU A 241 22.64 -21.17 7.95
N ILE A 242 22.56 -21.44 6.64
CA ILE A 242 21.46 -22.23 6.05
C ILE A 242 21.43 -23.65 6.62
N THR A 243 22.59 -24.29 6.73
CA THR A 243 22.74 -25.65 7.26
C THR A 243 22.34 -25.70 8.74
N LYS A 244 22.79 -24.72 9.52
CA LYS A 244 22.42 -24.54 10.94
C LYS A 244 20.93 -24.31 11.13
N ALA A 245 20.27 -23.62 10.21
CA ALA A 245 18.82 -23.45 10.21
C ALA A 245 18.05 -24.73 9.83
N GLY A 246 18.73 -25.78 9.35
CA GLY A 246 18.15 -27.10 9.10
C GLY A 246 17.41 -27.23 7.77
N PHE A 247 17.60 -26.30 6.82
CA PHE A 247 16.96 -26.38 5.51
C PHE A 247 17.61 -27.43 4.61
N GLN A 248 16.81 -28.34 4.05
CA GLN A 248 17.32 -29.42 3.20
C GLN A 248 17.45 -29.00 1.73
N LYS A 249 16.50 -28.20 1.23
CA LYS A 249 16.47 -27.72 -0.15
C LYS A 249 15.82 -26.34 -0.26
N PRO A 250 16.17 -25.55 -1.27
CA PRO A 250 15.50 -24.28 -1.53
C PRO A 250 14.03 -24.46 -1.91
N THR A 251 13.21 -23.46 -1.60
CA THR A 251 11.81 -23.42 -2.04
C THR A 251 11.71 -22.97 -3.50
N PRO A 252 10.63 -23.29 -4.22
CA PRO A 252 10.43 -22.88 -5.63
C PRO A 252 10.73 -21.40 -5.91
N ILE A 253 10.23 -20.49 -5.07
CA ILE A 253 10.46 -19.05 -5.26
C ILE A 253 11.95 -18.70 -5.11
N GLN A 254 12.65 -19.34 -4.16
CA GLN A 254 14.08 -19.12 -3.92
C GLN A 254 14.94 -19.60 -5.09
N CYS A 255 14.62 -20.78 -5.63
CA CYS A 255 15.32 -21.42 -6.75
C CYS A 255 15.51 -20.47 -7.96
N GLN A 256 14.48 -19.69 -8.26
CA GLN A 256 14.53 -18.73 -9.37
C GLN A 256 14.94 -17.32 -8.94
N SER A 257 14.59 -16.90 -7.71
CA SER A 257 14.89 -15.55 -7.23
C SER A 257 16.39 -15.32 -7.05
N TRP A 258 17.14 -16.27 -6.50
CA TRP A 258 18.55 -16.02 -6.21
C TRP A 258 19.40 -15.77 -7.45
N PRO A 259 19.31 -16.55 -8.55
CA PRO A 259 20.02 -16.24 -9.79
C PRO A 259 19.69 -14.85 -10.33
N ILE A 260 18.42 -14.45 -10.29
CA ILE A 260 17.98 -13.13 -10.77
C ILE A 260 18.54 -12.01 -9.90
N LEU A 261 18.37 -12.14 -8.59
CA LEU A 261 18.72 -11.10 -7.62
C LEU A 261 20.24 -10.95 -7.47
N LEU A 262 20.99 -12.05 -7.47
CA LEU A 262 22.45 -12.01 -7.39
C LEU A 262 23.09 -11.47 -8.68
N GLN A 263 22.37 -11.48 -9.81
CA GLN A 263 22.83 -10.78 -11.02
C GLN A 263 22.49 -9.29 -11.02
N GLY A 264 21.76 -8.80 -10.01
CA GLY A 264 21.51 -7.37 -9.85
C GLY A 264 20.21 -6.85 -10.46
N TYR A 265 19.32 -7.75 -10.90
CA TYR A 265 18.09 -7.37 -11.56
C TYR A 265 16.95 -7.13 -10.59
N ASP A 266 16.07 -6.23 -11.00
CA ASP A 266 14.81 -6.02 -10.30
C ASP A 266 13.92 -7.24 -10.49
N MET A 267 13.12 -7.56 -9.47
CA MET A 267 12.29 -8.75 -9.48
C MET A 267 10.98 -8.53 -8.73
N VAL A 268 9.88 -9.00 -9.32
CA VAL A 268 8.61 -9.22 -8.65
C VAL A 268 8.45 -10.71 -8.36
N GLY A 269 8.40 -11.09 -7.09
CA GLY A 269 8.12 -12.46 -6.63
C GLY A 269 6.68 -12.63 -6.16
N ILE A 270 5.88 -13.40 -6.90
CA ILE A 270 4.49 -13.72 -6.58
C ILE A 270 4.42 -15.15 -6.08
N ALA A 271 4.12 -15.33 -4.81
CA ALA A 271 3.94 -16.64 -4.21
C ALA A 271 3.07 -16.53 -2.95
N GLN A 272 2.43 -17.62 -2.55
CA GLN A 272 1.63 -17.66 -1.32
C GLN A 272 2.49 -17.38 -0.06
N THR A 273 1.85 -17.07 1.07
CA THR A 273 2.53 -16.95 2.36
C THR A 273 3.18 -18.28 2.76
N GLY A 274 4.27 -18.23 3.54
CA GLY A 274 4.97 -19.45 3.98
C GLY A 274 5.84 -20.14 2.92
N THR A 275 5.95 -19.59 1.70
CA THR A 275 6.75 -20.19 0.61
C THR A 275 8.24 -19.81 0.62
N GLY A 276 8.71 -19.14 1.68
CA GLY A 276 10.13 -18.78 1.82
C GLY A 276 10.58 -17.49 1.11
N LYS A 277 9.64 -16.60 0.74
CA LYS A 277 9.93 -15.29 0.11
C LYS A 277 10.93 -14.44 0.89
N THR A 278 10.88 -14.47 2.22
CA THR A 278 11.76 -13.70 3.09
C THR A 278 13.24 -14.00 2.83
N LEU A 279 13.63 -15.29 2.81
CA LEU A 279 15.01 -15.68 2.50
C LEU A 279 15.36 -15.51 1.01
N ALA A 280 14.36 -15.44 0.13
CA ALA A 280 14.57 -15.18 -1.29
C ALA A 280 15.22 -13.80 -1.50
N PHE A 281 14.82 -12.77 -0.74
CA PHE A 281 15.42 -11.44 -0.81
C PHE A 281 16.49 -11.17 0.26
N LEU A 282 16.41 -11.77 1.46
CA LEU A 282 17.37 -11.48 2.54
C LEU A 282 18.78 -12.01 2.23
N LEU A 283 18.91 -13.25 1.73
CA LEU A 283 20.24 -13.83 1.49
C LEU A 283 21.02 -13.08 0.40
N PRO A 284 20.42 -12.73 -0.76
CA PRO A 284 21.07 -11.83 -1.71
C PRO A 284 21.37 -10.45 -1.12
N ALA A 285 20.51 -9.91 -0.24
CA ALA A 285 20.75 -8.61 0.39
C ALA A 285 22.02 -8.61 1.27
N LEU A 286 22.30 -9.70 2.01
CA LEU A 286 23.53 -9.86 2.80
C LEU A 286 24.79 -9.81 1.91
N ILE A 287 24.76 -10.53 0.78
CA ILE A 287 25.84 -10.54 -0.21
C ILE A 287 25.98 -9.16 -0.84
N HIS A 288 24.86 -8.54 -1.20
CA HIS A 288 24.83 -7.20 -1.79
C HIS A 288 25.47 -6.17 -0.85
N ILE A 289 25.20 -6.22 0.46
CA ILE A 289 25.84 -5.34 1.44
C ILE A 289 27.36 -5.53 1.43
N ASP A 290 27.83 -6.77 1.53
CA ASP A 290 29.26 -7.07 1.61
C ASP A 290 30.01 -6.68 0.33
N GLY A 291 29.37 -6.83 -0.82
CA GLY A 291 29.98 -6.63 -2.13
C GLY A 291 30.02 -5.18 -2.65
N GLN A 292 29.56 -4.18 -1.90
CA GLN A 292 29.70 -2.77 -2.32
C GLN A 292 31.09 -2.22 -2.06
N GLU A 293 31.55 -1.33 -2.94
CA GLU A 293 32.90 -0.75 -2.92
C GLU A 293 33.19 0.07 -1.66
N ILE A 294 32.22 0.89 -1.22
CA ILE A 294 32.39 1.69 0.00
C ILE A 294 32.32 0.75 1.21
N PRO A 295 33.26 0.77 2.16
CA PRO A 295 33.17 -0.03 3.37
C PRO A 295 31.95 0.33 4.22
N ARG A 296 31.31 -0.66 4.86
CA ARG A 296 30.08 -0.45 5.67
C ARG A 296 30.18 0.69 6.68
N GLY A 297 31.30 0.80 7.40
CA GLY A 297 31.51 1.84 8.42
C GLY A 297 31.61 3.27 7.86
N GLU A 298 31.80 3.42 6.55
CA GLU A 298 31.87 4.70 5.85
C GLU A 298 30.57 5.04 5.11
N ARG A 299 29.63 4.08 5.03
CA ARG A 299 28.29 4.31 4.48
C ARG A 299 27.49 5.07 5.53
N GLY A 300 27.24 6.36 5.30
CA GLY A 300 26.49 7.24 6.21
C GLY A 300 25.01 6.90 6.41
N GLY A 301 24.59 5.66 6.16
CA GLY A 301 23.21 5.18 6.23
C GLY A 301 23.08 3.70 5.84
N PRO A 302 21.85 3.15 5.89
CA PRO A 302 21.57 1.76 5.53
C PRO A 302 21.85 1.51 4.04
N THR A 303 22.28 0.29 3.73
CA THR A 303 22.44 -0.18 2.34
C THR A 303 21.16 -0.86 1.84
N VAL A 304 20.46 -1.55 2.74
CA VAL A 304 19.23 -2.30 2.45
C VAL A 304 18.06 -1.67 3.20
N LEU A 305 16.95 -1.47 2.50
CA LEU A 305 15.68 -1.08 3.09
C LEU A 305 14.60 -2.10 2.73
N VAL A 306 13.88 -2.60 3.73
CA VAL A 306 12.69 -3.45 3.56
C VAL A 306 11.48 -2.69 4.07
N LEU A 307 10.49 -2.46 3.21
CA LEU A 307 9.19 -1.94 3.62
C LEU A 307 8.20 -3.08 3.80
N SER A 308 7.47 -3.07 4.92
CA SER A 308 6.47 -4.07 5.27
C SER A 308 5.17 -3.36 5.73
N PRO A 309 3.97 -3.92 5.44
CA PRO A 309 2.70 -3.24 5.72
C PRO A 309 2.37 -3.16 7.22
N THR A 310 2.79 -4.14 8.01
CA THR A 310 2.43 -4.22 9.43
C THR A 310 3.67 -4.33 10.32
N ARG A 311 3.49 -4.00 11.59
CA ARG A 311 4.56 -4.00 12.59
C ARG A 311 5.02 -5.43 12.87
N GLU A 312 4.05 -6.33 12.97
CA GLU A 312 4.22 -7.75 13.24
C GLU A 312 5.05 -8.43 12.15
N LEU A 313 4.76 -8.11 10.88
CA LEU A 313 5.51 -8.65 9.75
C LEU A 313 6.92 -8.08 9.70
N ALA A 314 7.08 -6.78 9.96
CA ALA A 314 8.40 -6.15 10.05
C ALA A 314 9.29 -6.80 11.14
N LEU A 315 8.74 -7.02 12.33
CA LEU A 315 9.41 -7.73 13.43
C LEU A 315 9.72 -9.19 13.09
N GLN A 316 8.84 -9.85 12.35
CA GLN A 316 9.10 -11.22 11.88
C GLN A 316 10.26 -11.27 10.88
N ILE A 317 10.36 -10.32 9.95
CA ILE A 317 11.50 -10.24 9.02
C ILE A 317 12.79 -9.91 9.79
N GLU A 318 12.74 -9.05 10.81
CA GLU A 318 13.91 -8.75 11.66
C GLU A 318 14.37 -9.99 12.43
N ALA A 319 13.44 -10.70 13.07
CA ALA A 319 13.74 -11.94 13.76
C ALA A 319 14.32 -12.99 12.81
N GLU A 320 13.81 -13.08 11.58
CA GLU A 320 14.35 -13.96 10.55
C GLU A 320 15.76 -13.53 10.13
N SER A 321 15.98 -12.24 9.87
CA SER A 321 17.29 -11.69 9.51
C SER A 321 18.34 -11.97 10.60
N ASN A 322 17.97 -11.87 11.88
CA ASN A 322 18.88 -12.07 13.00
C ASN A 322 19.28 -13.55 13.22
N LYS A 323 18.61 -14.51 12.59
CA LYS A 323 19.03 -15.92 12.60
C LYS A 323 20.29 -16.16 11.79
N TYR A 324 20.55 -15.31 10.78
CA TYR A 324 21.66 -15.46 9.83
C TYR A 324 22.75 -14.44 10.13
N SER A 325 23.77 -14.88 10.87
CA SER A 325 24.93 -14.04 11.14
C SER A 325 25.88 -14.04 9.95
N TYR A 326 25.96 -12.92 9.23
CA TYR A 326 26.91 -12.76 8.11
C TYR A 326 27.78 -11.53 8.33
N LYS A 327 29.08 -11.75 8.57
CA LYS A 327 30.11 -10.70 8.72
C LYS A 327 29.74 -9.55 9.67
N GLY A 328 28.91 -9.79 10.69
CA GLY A 328 28.46 -8.78 11.65
C GLY A 328 27.54 -7.70 11.07
N ILE A 329 26.84 -7.98 9.96
CA ILE A 329 25.77 -7.12 9.44
C ILE A 329 24.66 -6.99 10.49
N LYS A 330 24.19 -5.76 10.71
CA LYS A 330 23.15 -5.46 11.69
C LYS A 330 21.85 -5.10 11.00
N CYS A 331 20.77 -5.61 11.57
CA CYS A 331 19.40 -5.33 11.17
C CYS A 331 18.67 -4.59 12.31
N LEU A 332 17.79 -3.66 11.93
CA LEU A 332 16.90 -2.99 12.87
C LEU A 332 15.50 -2.80 12.27
N CYS A 333 14.48 -3.13 13.06
CA CYS A 333 13.08 -2.86 12.77
C CYS A 333 12.64 -1.47 13.27
N VAL A 334 11.98 -0.71 12.40
CA VAL A 334 11.52 0.66 12.65
C VAL A 334 10.02 0.78 12.39
N TYR A 335 9.25 0.98 13.44
CA TYR A 335 7.79 0.94 13.34
C TYR A 335 7.08 1.80 14.39
N GLY A 336 5.85 2.22 14.09
CA GLY A 336 5.02 3.05 14.95
C GLY A 336 4.62 2.36 16.27
N GLY A 337 4.21 3.12 17.29
CA GLY A 337 3.67 2.57 18.54
C GLY A 337 4.67 1.91 19.49
N GLY A 338 5.88 1.56 19.05
CA GLY A 338 7.00 1.19 19.93
C GLY A 338 7.83 2.38 20.41
N ASP A 339 8.81 2.13 21.28
CA ASP A 339 9.72 3.15 21.84
C ASP A 339 10.57 3.81 20.75
N ARG A 340 10.16 5.03 20.38
CA ARG A 340 10.85 5.86 19.38
C ARG A 340 12.27 6.19 19.81
N ARG A 341 12.51 6.49 21.08
CA ARG A 341 13.84 6.89 21.59
C ARG A 341 14.82 5.72 21.50
N GLN A 342 14.37 4.51 21.83
CA GLN A 342 15.18 3.30 21.67
C GLN A 342 15.56 3.04 20.21
N GLN A 343 14.59 3.11 19.29
CA GLN A 343 14.85 2.95 17.85
C GLN A 343 15.88 3.97 17.35
N ILE A 344 15.76 5.25 17.74
CA ILE A 344 16.72 6.31 17.38
C ILE A 344 18.11 6.02 17.94
N ASN A 345 18.20 5.59 19.20
CA ASN A 345 19.48 5.26 19.82
C ASN A 345 20.18 4.08 19.13
N GLN A 346 19.41 3.11 18.63
CA GLN A 346 19.96 1.99 17.87
C GLN A 346 20.39 2.41 16.45
N LEU A 347 19.60 3.25 15.76
CA LEU A 347 19.97 3.82 14.46
C LEU A 347 21.31 4.59 14.53
N ARG A 348 21.53 5.36 15.60
CA ARG A 348 22.79 6.09 15.83
C ARG A 348 24.02 5.19 15.97
N LYS A 349 23.86 3.90 16.26
CA LYS A 349 24.96 2.94 16.33
C LYS A 349 25.40 2.42 14.95
N GLY A 350 24.68 2.80 13.90
CA GLY A 350 24.87 2.30 12.53
C GLY A 350 24.23 0.93 12.33
N VAL A 351 23.46 0.82 11.25
CA VAL A 351 22.79 -0.42 10.81
C VAL A 351 22.83 -0.49 9.28
N GLU A 352 23.05 -1.66 8.73
CA GLU A 352 23.10 -1.84 7.27
C GLU A 352 21.74 -2.22 6.67
N ILE A 353 20.90 -2.91 7.46
CA ILE A 353 19.53 -3.30 7.08
C ILE A 353 18.54 -2.55 7.96
N ILE A 354 17.62 -1.83 7.34
CA ILE A 354 16.42 -1.31 8.02
C ILE A 354 15.21 -2.03 7.48
N ILE A 355 14.38 -2.54 8.39
CA ILE A 355 13.05 -3.06 8.08
C ILE A 355 12.06 -2.09 8.69
N ALA A 356 11.10 -1.58 7.92
CA ALA A 356 10.23 -0.53 8.43
C ALA A 356 8.79 -0.59 7.93
N THR A 357 7.91 -0.05 8.77
CA THR A 357 6.57 0.36 8.32
C THR A 357 6.64 1.77 7.73
N PRO A 358 5.97 2.06 6.60
CA PRO A 358 6.13 3.32 5.87
C PRO A 358 5.90 4.59 6.71
N GLY A 359 4.92 4.55 7.63
CA GLY A 359 4.57 5.70 8.47
C GLY A 359 5.72 6.14 9.39
N ARG A 360 6.30 5.22 10.18
CA ARG A 360 7.40 5.57 11.10
C ARG A 360 8.68 5.91 10.33
N LEU A 361 8.96 5.24 9.22
CA LEU A 361 10.12 5.59 8.41
C LEU A 361 10.03 7.04 7.91
N ASN A 362 8.86 7.43 7.38
CA ASN A 362 8.63 8.81 6.94
C ASN A 362 8.78 9.82 8.09
N ASP A 363 8.31 9.52 9.31
CA ASP A 363 8.56 10.36 10.49
C ASP A 363 10.06 10.58 10.72
N LEU A 364 10.86 9.50 10.69
CA LEU A 364 12.31 9.62 10.91
C LEU A 364 13.04 10.36 9.79
N LEU A 365 12.61 10.16 8.53
CA LEU A 365 13.16 10.87 7.37
C LEU A 365 12.84 12.38 7.43
N MET A 366 11.58 12.73 7.71
CA MET A 366 11.14 14.14 7.77
C MET A 366 11.79 14.92 8.92
N ASN A 367 12.14 14.23 10.01
CA ASN A 367 12.87 14.83 11.13
C ASN A 367 14.40 14.73 10.97
N GLU A 368 14.89 14.30 9.81
CA GLU A 368 16.33 14.18 9.49
C GLU A 368 17.12 13.30 10.48
N ILE A 369 16.43 12.34 11.11
CA ILE A 369 17.06 11.41 12.07
C ILE A 369 17.79 10.28 11.33
N LEU A 370 17.31 9.94 10.14
CA LEU A 370 17.80 8.90 9.26
C LEU A 370 17.80 9.44 7.83
N THR A 371 18.74 8.98 7.01
CA THR A 371 18.72 9.17 5.56
C THR A 371 18.66 7.81 4.86
N VAL A 372 18.04 7.77 3.67
CA VAL A 372 17.94 6.56 2.82
C VAL A 372 18.63 6.73 1.47
N ASN A 373 19.44 7.78 1.32
CA ASN A 373 20.19 8.06 0.10
C ASN A 373 21.27 7.02 -0.24
N THR A 374 21.75 6.29 0.76
CA THR A 374 22.71 5.19 0.62
C THR A 374 22.06 3.84 0.29
N VAL A 375 20.73 3.76 0.28
CA VAL A 375 20.02 2.51 -0.02
C VAL A 375 20.26 2.14 -1.48
N THR A 376 20.81 0.96 -1.70
CA THR A 376 21.12 0.41 -3.03
C THR A 376 20.33 -0.87 -3.33
N TYR A 377 19.67 -1.44 -2.31
CA TYR A 377 18.80 -2.60 -2.41
C TYR A 377 17.51 -2.34 -1.63
N LEU A 378 16.40 -2.28 -2.33
CA LEU A 378 15.09 -1.98 -1.78
C LEU A 378 14.17 -3.20 -1.90
N VAL A 379 13.47 -3.54 -0.82
CA VAL A 379 12.44 -4.57 -0.81
C VAL A 379 11.10 -3.95 -0.44
N LEU A 380 10.07 -4.25 -1.23
CA LEU A 380 8.67 -3.96 -0.96
C LEU A 380 7.95 -5.28 -0.67
N ASP A 381 7.82 -5.65 0.61
CA ASP A 381 7.21 -6.92 1.01
C ASP A 381 5.70 -6.78 1.22
N GLU A 382 4.96 -7.79 0.78
CA GLU A 382 3.49 -7.79 0.73
C GLU A 382 2.93 -6.52 0.08
N ALA A 383 3.40 -6.24 -1.14
CA ALA A 383 3.09 -5.01 -1.85
C ALA A 383 1.59 -4.79 -2.12
N ASP A 384 0.85 -5.86 -2.41
CA ASP A 384 -0.62 -5.82 -2.51
C ASP A 384 -1.27 -5.28 -1.23
N ARG A 385 -0.90 -5.84 -0.07
CA ARG A 385 -1.41 -5.39 1.22
C ARG A 385 -1.00 -3.96 1.57
N MET A 386 0.21 -3.54 1.22
CA MET A 386 0.63 -2.14 1.42
C MET A 386 -0.28 -1.18 0.64
N LEU A 387 -0.71 -1.55 -0.58
CA LEU A 387 -1.63 -0.75 -1.39
C LEU A 387 -3.05 -0.76 -0.81
N ASP A 388 -3.55 -1.93 -0.36
CA ASP A 388 -4.87 -2.04 0.30
C ASP A 388 -4.98 -1.16 1.55
N MET A 389 -3.87 -1.01 2.29
CA MET A 389 -3.78 -0.14 3.46
C MET A 389 -3.59 1.34 3.13
N GLY A 390 -3.53 1.70 1.84
CA GLY A 390 -3.35 3.08 1.40
C GLY A 390 -1.94 3.62 1.62
N PHE A 391 -0.91 2.77 1.71
CA PHE A 391 0.47 3.22 1.89
C PHE A 391 1.15 3.71 0.61
N GLU A 392 0.51 3.62 -0.57
CA GLU A 392 1.11 4.07 -1.85
C GLU A 392 1.71 5.49 -1.77
N PRO A 393 1.04 6.53 -1.23
CA PRO A 393 1.61 7.88 -1.14
C PRO A 393 2.84 7.94 -0.22
N GLN A 394 2.84 7.16 0.87
CA GLN A 394 3.93 7.10 1.84
C GLN A 394 5.16 6.40 1.24
N ILE A 395 4.95 5.31 0.51
CA ILE A 395 5.99 4.60 -0.25
C ILE A 395 6.58 5.53 -1.30
N ARG A 396 5.72 6.18 -2.11
CA ARG A 396 6.15 7.13 -3.14
C ARG A 396 7.05 8.22 -2.55
N LYS A 397 6.69 8.77 -1.38
CA LYS A 397 7.50 9.78 -0.70
C LYS A 397 8.89 9.26 -0.34
N ILE A 398 8.98 8.07 0.27
CA ILE A 398 10.25 7.43 0.62
C ILE A 398 11.13 7.23 -0.62
N LEU A 399 10.55 6.76 -1.73
CA LEU A 399 11.28 6.47 -2.96
C LEU A 399 11.93 7.71 -3.61
N LEU A 400 11.43 8.92 -3.35
CA LEU A 400 12.04 10.17 -3.84
C LEU A 400 13.42 10.44 -3.22
N ASP A 401 13.70 9.85 -2.06
CA ASP A 401 14.95 10.00 -1.33
C ASP A 401 15.90 8.81 -1.49
N ILE A 402 15.54 7.84 -2.33
CA ILE A 402 16.38 6.71 -2.69
C ILE A 402 16.86 6.88 -4.13
N ARG A 403 18.13 6.59 -4.37
CA ARG A 403 18.73 6.63 -5.71
C ARG A 403 17.97 5.75 -6.72
N PRO A 404 17.83 6.22 -7.98
CA PRO A 404 17.03 5.53 -9.00
C PRO A 404 17.71 4.30 -9.58
N ASP A 405 19.03 4.20 -9.47
CA ASP A 405 19.83 3.06 -9.95
C ASP A 405 19.97 1.94 -8.90
N ARG A 406 19.21 1.98 -7.80
CA ARG A 406 19.07 0.86 -6.85
C ARG A 406 18.60 -0.43 -7.54
N GLN A 407 18.75 -1.55 -6.85
CA GLN A 407 18.02 -2.79 -7.16
C GLN A 407 16.71 -2.82 -6.35
N THR A 408 15.60 -3.16 -6.99
CA THR A 408 14.28 -3.23 -6.33
C THR A 408 13.71 -4.65 -6.40
N VAL A 409 13.27 -5.15 -5.25
CA VAL A 409 12.55 -6.41 -5.12
C VAL A 409 11.15 -6.13 -4.60
N MET A 410 10.15 -6.71 -5.24
CA MET A 410 8.77 -6.65 -4.78
C MET A 410 8.27 -8.05 -4.52
N THR A 411 7.70 -8.31 -3.36
CA THR A 411 7.07 -9.58 -3.04
C THR A 411 5.59 -9.39 -2.77
N SER A 412 4.77 -10.29 -3.30
CA SER A 412 3.32 -10.19 -3.20
C SER A 412 2.69 -11.58 -3.17
N ALA A 413 1.52 -11.70 -2.55
CA ALA A 413 0.71 -12.92 -2.65
C ALA A 413 -0.15 -12.91 -3.91
N THR A 414 -0.54 -11.72 -4.37
CA THR A 414 -1.45 -11.52 -5.50
C THR A 414 -0.85 -10.59 -6.56
N TRP A 415 -1.46 -10.52 -7.75
CA TRP A 415 -0.98 -9.69 -8.87
C TRP A 415 -2.06 -8.78 -9.50
N PRO A 416 -2.71 -7.91 -8.71
CA PRO A 416 -3.74 -7.01 -9.20
C PRO A 416 -3.14 -5.82 -10.00
N PRO A 417 -3.97 -5.10 -10.79
CA PRO A 417 -3.52 -3.96 -11.61
C PRO A 417 -2.75 -2.87 -10.84
N GLU A 418 -3.06 -2.67 -9.57
CA GLU A 418 -2.43 -1.69 -8.69
C GLU A 418 -0.97 -2.06 -8.41
N VAL A 419 -0.67 -3.33 -8.17
CA VAL A 419 0.71 -3.82 -7.99
C VAL A 419 1.50 -3.75 -9.30
N ARG A 420 0.84 -4.01 -10.45
CA ARG A 420 1.45 -3.82 -11.77
C ARG A 420 1.86 -2.37 -12.00
N ARG A 421 0.97 -1.42 -11.68
CA ARG A 421 1.28 0.02 -11.74
C ARG A 421 2.47 0.40 -10.85
N LEU A 422 2.55 -0.16 -9.64
CA LEU A 422 3.66 0.06 -8.72
C LEU A 422 4.98 -0.43 -9.34
N THR A 423 4.95 -1.61 -9.95
CA THR A 423 6.09 -2.20 -10.65
C THR A 423 6.55 -1.32 -11.81
N ASP A 424 5.64 -0.93 -12.71
CA ASP A 424 5.95 -0.10 -13.88
C ASP A 424 6.49 1.29 -13.49
N SER A 425 6.07 1.81 -12.33
CA SER A 425 6.46 3.17 -11.89
C SER A 425 7.80 3.22 -11.17
N TYR A 426 8.23 2.12 -10.51
CA TYR A 426 9.31 2.17 -9.52
C TYR A 426 10.40 1.11 -9.69
N MET A 427 10.25 0.21 -10.67
CA MET A 427 11.22 -0.85 -10.97
C MET A 427 11.76 -0.68 -12.39
N LYS A 428 12.98 -1.15 -12.62
CA LYS A 428 13.66 -1.06 -13.92
C LYS A 428 13.83 -2.45 -14.53
N ASN A 429 13.13 -2.67 -15.64
CA ASN A 429 13.16 -3.91 -16.42
C ASN A 429 13.09 -5.19 -15.53
N PRO A 430 12.07 -5.32 -14.66
CA PRO A 430 12.04 -6.40 -13.69
C PRO A 430 11.66 -7.75 -14.32
N TYR A 431 12.13 -8.83 -13.70
CA TYR A 431 11.57 -10.16 -13.91
C TYR A 431 10.38 -10.40 -12.99
N GLN A 432 9.33 -11.02 -13.51
CA GLN A 432 8.24 -11.56 -12.70
C GLN A 432 8.45 -13.05 -12.52
N VAL A 433 8.56 -13.51 -11.26
CA VAL A 433 8.61 -14.92 -10.87
C VAL A 433 7.31 -15.25 -10.15
N SER A 434 6.53 -16.17 -10.69
CA SER A 434 5.24 -16.57 -10.13
C SER A 434 5.26 -18.05 -9.80
N VAL A 435 4.94 -18.41 -8.55
CA VAL A 435 4.86 -19.80 -8.09
C VAL A 435 3.41 -20.17 -7.85
N GLY A 436 2.96 -21.24 -8.51
CA GLY A 436 1.55 -21.66 -8.53
C GLY A 436 0.73 -20.92 -9.59
N SER A 437 -0.58 -21.16 -9.60
CA SER A 437 -1.48 -20.45 -10.51
C SER A 437 -1.55 -18.96 -10.15
N LEU A 438 -1.51 -18.11 -11.18
CA LEU A 438 -1.74 -16.66 -11.08
C LEU A 438 -3.19 -16.31 -10.71
N ASP A 439 -4.11 -17.28 -10.84
CA ASP A 439 -5.47 -17.11 -10.36
C ASP A 439 -5.47 -17.12 -8.82
N LEU A 440 -6.29 -16.24 -8.21
CA LEU A 440 -6.60 -16.22 -6.78
C LEU A 440 -7.16 -17.59 -6.34
N ARG A 441 -6.28 -18.56 -6.10
CA ARG A 441 -6.60 -19.85 -5.52
C ARG A 441 -6.00 -19.87 -4.12
N ALA A 442 -6.87 -20.07 -3.14
CA ALA A 442 -6.45 -20.37 -1.78
C ALA A 442 -5.52 -21.59 -1.77
N CYS A 443 -4.65 -21.66 -0.76
CA CYS A 443 -3.68 -22.75 -0.61
C CYS A 443 -4.39 -24.11 -0.66
N THR A 444 -3.93 -25.03 -1.52
CA THR A 444 -4.52 -26.38 -1.68
C THR A 444 -4.34 -27.26 -0.46
N LEU A 445 -3.45 -26.87 0.47
CA LEU A 445 -3.24 -27.54 1.76
C LEU A 445 -4.30 -27.18 2.81
N VAL A 446 -5.16 -26.20 2.53
CA VAL A 446 -6.18 -25.71 3.48
C VAL A 446 -7.53 -26.28 3.10
N GLU A 447 -8.12 -27.09 3.98
CA GLU A 447 -9.53 -27.48 3.88
C GLU A 447 -10.41 -26.25 4.11
N GLN A 448 -11.34 -26.01 3.17
CA GLN A 448 -12.19 -24.82 3.19
C GLN A 448 -13.66 -25.25 3.32
N THR A 449 -14.24 -24.96 4.47
CA THR A 449 -15.66 -25.19 4.75
C THR A 449 -16.40 -23.86 4.80
N VAL A 450 -17.53 -23.76 4.11
CA VAL A 450 -18.38 -22.56 4.11
C VAL A 450 -19.75 -22.92 4.68
N GLU A 451 -20.11 -22.29 5.80
CA GLU A 451 -21.40 -22.49 6.47
C GLU A 451 -22.29 -21.25 6.32
N PHE A 452 -23.53 -21.48 5.87
CA PHE A 452 -24.55 -20.43 5.75
C PHE A 452 -25.37 -20.37 7.03
N LEU A 453 -25.27 -19.26 7.77
CA LEU A 453 -25.86 -19.08 9.09
C LEU A 453 -26.45 -17.67 9.21
N ASP A 454 -27.50 -17.55 10.00
CA ASP A 454 -28.00 -16.25 10.45
C ASP A 454 -26.96 -15.57 11.35
N GLU A 455 -26.90 -14.23 11.30
CA GLU A 455 -25.89 -13.44 12.04
C GLU A 455 -25.91 -13.73 13.55
N SER A 456 -27.11 -13.95 14.12
CA SER A 456 -27.29 -14.25 15.55
C SER A 456 -26.69 -15.61 15.96
N ARG A 457 -26.57 -16.55 15.03
CA ARG A 457 -26.06 -17.92 15.30
C ARG A 457 -24.55 -18.03 15.18
N LYS A 458 -23.88 -17.04 14.58
CA LYS A 458 -22.43 -17.09 14.34
C LYS A 458 -21.62 -17.25 15.62
N LYS A 459 -21.95 -16.51 16.68
CA LYS A 459 -21.24 -16.59 17.97
C LYS A 459 -21.36 -17.97 18.61
N GLU A 460 -22.59 -18.50 18.68
CA GLU A 460 -22.87 -19.82 19.23
C GLU A 460 -22.17 -20.93 18.43
N ARG A 461 -22.30 -20.91 17.11
CA ARG A 461 -21.62 -21.89 16.23
C ARG A 461 -20.10 -21.83 16.37
N THR A 462 -19.52 -20.64 16.57
CA THR A 462 -18.08 -20.46 16.78
C THR A 462 -17.65 -21.08 18.11
N LEU A 463 -18.45 -20.94 19.17
CA LEU A 463 -18.20 -21.62 20.44
C LEU A 463 -18.28 -23.14 20.29
N GLU A 464 -19.34 -23.65 19.64
CA GLU A 464 -19.46 -25.08 19.35
C GLU A 464 -18.26 -25.60 18.56
N PHE A 465 -17.73 -24.82 17.61
CA PHE A 465 -16.51 -25.18 16.89
C PHE A 465 -15.33 -25.32 17.84
N ILE A 466 -15.09 -24.34 18.71
CA ILE A 466 -13.97 -24.31 19.65
C ILE A 466 -14.07 -25.44 20.68
N GLU A 467 -15.27 -25.71 21.20
CA GLU A 467 -15.53 -26.78 22.16
C GLU A 467 -15.26 -28.18 21.58
N ASN A 468 -15.38 -28.34 20.26
CA ASN A 468 -15.09 -29.59 19.56
C ASN A 468 -13.63 -29.72 19.09
N MET A 469 -12.78 -28.71 19.29
CA MET A 469 -11.36 -28.79 18.95
C MET A 469 -10.61 -29.73 19.90
N GLN A 470 -9.55 -30.40 19.43
CA GLN A 470 -8.70 -31.27 20.25
C GLN A 470 -7.69 -30.47 21.08
N GLU A 471 -7.35 -30.93 22.29
CA GLU A 471 -6.38 -30.24 23.17
C GLU A 471 -5.05 -29.94 22.45
N GLY A 472 -4.55 -28.72 22.61
CA GLY A 472 -3.36 -28.22 21.91
C GLY A 472 -3.61 -27.60 20.52
N GLU A 473 -4.79 -27.77 19.92
CA GLU A 473 -5.11 -27.07 18.66
C GLU A 473 -5.27 -25.56 18.88
N LYS A 474 -4.81 -24.79 17.90
CA LYS A 474 -4.84 -23.32 17.90
C LYS A 474 -5.89 -22.82 16.89
N VAL A 475 -6.64 -21.80 17.27
CA VAL A 475 -7.66 -21.16 16.41
C VAL A 475 -7.39 -19.66 16.29
N LEU A 476 -7.60 -19.13 15.09
CA LEU A 476 -7.54 -17.70 14.84
C LEU A 476 -8.87 -17.25 14.20
N ILE A 477 -9.57 -16.35 14.87
CA ILE A 477 -10.93 -15.92 14.52
C ILE A 477 -10.87 -14.51 13.93
N PHE A 478 -11.24 -14.37 12.67
CA PHE A 478 -11.31 -13.07 12.01
C PHE A 478 -12.71 -12.47 12.12
N THR A 479 -12.79 -11.20 12.53
CA THR A 479 -14.03 -10.43 12.56
C THR A 479 -13.90 -9.19 11.67
N GLY A 480 -15.04 -8.70 11.15
CA GLY A 480 -15.03 -7.55 10.23
C GLY A 480 -14.85 -6.19 10.89
N ARG A 481 -14.97 -6.09 12.22
CA ARG A 481 -14.89 -4.84 12.98
C ARG A 481 -14.12 -5.03 14.28
N LYS A 482 -13.33 -4.03 14.67
CA LYS A 482 -12.53 -4.03 15.90
C LYS A 482 -13.38 -4.27 17.16
N VAL A 483 -14.49 -3.53 17.30
CA VAL A 483 -15.44 -3.69 18.41
C VAL A 483 -15.96 -5.12 18.52
N THR A 484 -16.26 -5.75 17.38
CA THR A 484 -16.73 -7.15 17.37
C THR A 484 -15.65 -8.13 17.83
N ALA A 485 -14.37 -7.84 17.58
CA ALA A 485 -13.27 -8.65 18.12
C ALA A 485 -13.23 -8.58 19.65
N ASP A 486 -13.38 -7.38 20.23
CA ASP A 486 -13.42 -7.18 21.68
C ASP A 486 -14.66 -7.83 22.32
N ASP A 487 -15.83 -7.68 21.68
CA ASP A 487 -17.09 -8.28 22.15
C ASP A 487 -16.99 -9.81 22.18
N VAL A 488 -16.48 -10.43 21.11
CA VAL A 488 -16.33 -11.89 21.01
C VAL A 488 -15.30 -12.39 22.01
N ALA A 489 -14.15 -11.71 22.13
CA ALA A 489 -13.13 -12.10 23.10
C ALA A 489 -13.67 -12.03 24.54
N SER A 490 -14.37 -10.95 24.89
CA SER A 490 -14.96 -10.78 26.22
C SER A 490 -15.99 -11.86 26.55
N ASP A 491 -16.92 -12.15 25.62
CA ASP A 491 -17.93 -13.20 25.80
C ASP A 491 -17.28 -14.58 26.01
N PHE A 492 -16.21 -14.87 25.27
CA PHE A 492 -15.53 -16.17 25.32
C PHE A 492 -14.70 -16.30 26.60
N THR A 493 -14.02 -15.22 27.03
CA THR A 493 -13.34 -15.17 28.34
C THR A 493 -14.31 -15.39 29.50
N LEU A 494 -15.51 -14.83 29.45
CA LEU A 494 -16.54 -15.06 30.48
C LEU A 494 -17.02 -16.51 30.53
N ARG A 495 -16.88 -17.26 29.44
CA ARG A 495 -17.15 -18.71 29.38
C ARG A 495 -15.95 -19.57 29.80
N GLY A 496 -14.87 -18.94 30.27
CA GLY A 496 -13.65 -19.64 30.71
C GLY A 496 -12.69 -20.01 29.58
N LEU A 497 -12.93 -19.54 28.35
CA LEU A 497 -11.99 -19.73 27.25
C LEU A 497 -10.86 -18.71 27.34
N ASN A 498 -9.62 -19.18 27.23
CA ASN A 498 -8.46 -18.30 27.24
C ASN A 498 -8.25 -17.74 25.83
N VAL A 499 -8.71 -16.51 25.61
CA VAL A 499 -8.72 -15.82 24.30
C VAL A 499 -8.19 -14.41 24.45
N GLN A 500 -7.50 -13.92 23.41
CA GLN A 500 -7.14 -12.51 23.29
C GLN A 500 -7.53 -11.96 21.92
N SER A 501 -7.85 -10.68 21.86
CA SER A 501 -8.17 -9.95 20.64
C SER A 501 -6.97 -9.11 20.17
N ILE A 502 -6.70 -9.12 18.86
CA ILE A 502 -5.63 -8.33 18.25
C ILE A 502 -6.24 -7.41 17.19
N HIS A 503 -6.12 -6.09 17.36
CA HIS A 503 -6.52 -5.09 16.36
C HIS A 503 -5.78 -3.77 16.56
N GLY A 504 -5.92 -2.85 15.61
CA GLY A 504 -5.18 -1.58 15.58
C GLY A 504 -5.46 -0.57 16.71
N ASP A 505 -6.50 -0.79 17.53
CA ASP A 505 -6.82 0.08 18.67
C ASP A 505 -6.30 -0.48 20.01
N ARG A 506 -5.78 -1.72 20.02
CA ARG A 506 -5.05 -2.26 21.18
C ARG A 506 -3.67 -1.63 21.29
N GLU A 507 -3.17 -1.54 22.51
CA GLU A 507 -1.80 -1.11 22.75
C GLU A 507 -0.81 -2.08 22.10
N GLN A 508 0.35 -1.56 21.69
CA GLN A 508 1.34 -2.38 20.97
C GLN A 508 1.86 -3.53 21.83
N TYR A 509 2.09 -3.28 23.12
CA TYR A 509 2.51 -4.29 24.08
C TYR A 509 1.51 -5.45 24.17
N ASP A 510 0.21 -5.14 24.28
CA ASP A 510 -0.85 -6.16 24.33
C ASP A 510 -0.88 -7.01 23.06
N ARG A 511 -0.69 -6.40 21.89
CA ARG A 511 -0.66 -7.12 20.60
C ARG A 511 0.53 -8.06 20.50
N GLU A 512 1.70 -7.60 20.92
CA GLU A 512 2.93 -8.40 20.93
C GLU A 512 2.80 -9.59 21.90
N GLN A 513 2.26 -9.35 23.09
CA GLN A 513 1.98 -10.40 24.08
C GLN A 513 0.97 -11.43 23.55
N ALA A 514 -0.15 -10.98 22.97
CA ALA A 514 -1.16 -11.85 22.37
C ALA A 514 -0.57 -12.79 21.29
N LEU A 515 0.34 -12.27 20.46
CA LEU A 515 1.01 -13.05 19.43
C LEU A 515 2.02 -14.03 20.01
N ASP A 516 2.78 -13.61 21.03
CA ASP A 516 3.76 -14.48 21.69
C ASP A 516 3.08 -15.63 22.42
N ASP A 517 2.01 -15.33 23.15
CA ASP A 517 1.20 -16.32 23.85
C ASP A 517 0.50 -17.28 22.85
N PHE A 518 0.05 -16.80 21.69
CA PHE A 518 -0.46 -17.64 20.61
C PHE A 518 0.62 -18.57 20.03
N LYS A 519 1.86 -18.08 19.89
CA LYS A 519 3.00 -18.89 19.43
C LYS A 519 3.39 -19.95 20.44
N THR A 520 3.50 -19.59 21.71
CA THR A 520 3.91 -20.49 22.81
C THR A 520 2.82 -21.48 23.21
N GLY A 521 1.56 -21.21 22.87
CA GLY A 521 0.43 -22.11 23.15
C GLY A 521 -0.09 -22.02 24.59
N ILE A 522 0.27 -20.96 25.32
CA ILE A 522 -0.15 -20.72 26.72
C ILE A 522 -1.69 -20.63 26.82
N TYR A 523 -2.39 -20.29 25.73
CA TYR A 523 -3.85 -20.19 25.67
C TYR A 523 -4.65 -21.50 25.75
N ARG A 524 -4.00 -22.66 25.85
CA ARG A 524 -4.72 -23.93 26.07
C ARG A 524 -4.07 -24.82 27.12
N GLN A 525 -3.62 -24.23 28.22
CA GLN A 525 -3.47 -25.01 29.45
C GLN A 525 -4.82 -25.04 30.16
N SER A 526 -5.40 -26.24 30.22
CA SER A 526 -6.47 -26.56 31.15
C SER A 526 -5.99 -26.25 32.58
N LEU A 527 -6.86 -25.62 33.38
CA LEU A 527 -6.74 -25.66 34.85
C LEU A 527 -7.17 -27.04 35.35
#